data_AF-A9DP79-F1
#
_entry.id   AF-A9DP79-F1
#
_cell.length_a   1.000
_cell.length_b   1.000
_cell.length_c   1.000
_cell.angle_alpha   90.00
_cell.angle_beta   90.00
_cell.angle_gamma   90.00
#
_symmetry.space_group_name_H-M   'P 1'
#
loop_
_entity.id
_entity.type
_entity.pdbx_description
1 polymer ?
#
loop_
_entity_poly.entity_id
_entity_poly.type
_entity_poly.pdbx_seq_one_letter_code
_entity_poly.pdbx_strand_id
1 'polypeptide(L)'
;CEHSYQLTTRDVYECSQCHKQTSVTADTVFHGSRIPLAKWFWAIYFLGSDKGSISALRLSKLIEVNWRTARLILSKLRTAMGHRDSLYRLSGLIEMDDAFVGGKRKGKRGRGAAG
;
A
#
# COMPACT_ATOMS: atom_id res chain seq x y z
N CYS A 1 -11.77 -26.59 6.96
CA CYS A 1 -10.81 -26.54 8.08
C CYS A 1 -11.42 -25.72 9.20
N GLU A 2 -12.28 -26.32 10.04
CA GLU A 2 -12.97 -25.60 11.12
C GLU A 2 -12.25 -25.66 12.46
N HIS A 3 -11.33 -26.61 12.64
CA HIS A 3 -10.60 -26.81 13.89
C HIS A 3 -9.12 -26.49 13.68
N SER A 4 -8.67 -25.36 14.22
CA SER A 4 -7.27 -24.92 14.18
C SER A 4 -6.79 -24.49 15.55
N TYR A 5 -5.53 -24.80 15.88
CA TYR A 5 -4.88 -24.34 17.09
C TYR A 5 -3.66 -23.47 16.75
N GLN A 6 -3.33 -22.54 17.64
CA GLN A 6 -2.15 -21.70 17.50
C GLN A 6 -0.91 -22.47 17.96
N LEU A 7 0.16 -22.44 17.16
CA LEU A 7 1.45 -22.98 17.55
C LEU A 7 2.15 -22.01 18.51
N THR A 8 2.71 -22.51 19.60
CA THR A 8 3.46 -21.68 20.57
C THR A 8 4.85 -21.29 20.08
N THR A 9 5.41 -22.05 19.13
CA THR A 9 6.76 -21.84 18.60
C THR A 9 6.83 -20.81 17.48
N ARG A 10 5.70 -20.52 16.81
CA ARG A 10 5.61 -19.62 15.65
C ARG A 10 4.19 -19.04 15.58
N ASP A 11 4.06 -17.78 15.16
CA ASP A 11 2.76 -17.08 15.01
C ASP A 11 1.95 -17.57 13.80
N VAL A 12 1.63 -18.86 13.79
CA VAL A 12 0.83 -19.54 12.77
C VAL A 12 -0.18 -20.48 13.42
N TYR A 13 -1.29 -20.67 12.73
CA TYR A 13 -2.37 -21.57 13.09
C TYR A 13 -2.23 -22.85 12.28
N GLU A 14 -2.32 -23.99 12.96
CA GLU A 14 -2.29 -25.30 12.31
C GLU A 14 -3.68 -25.93 12.35
N CYS A 15 -4.14 -26.42 11.20
CA CYS A 15 -5.37 -27.20 11.10
C CYS A 15 -5.17 -28.59 11.71
N SER A 16 -6.05 -29.02 12.61
CA SER A 16 -5.96 -30.33 13.27
C SER A 16 -6.24 -31.52 12.35
N GLN A 17 -6.91 -31.29 11.21
CA GLN A 17 -7.30 -32.36 10.27
C GLN A 17 -6.28 -32.58 9.15
N CYS A 18 -5.71 -31.49 8.60
CA CYS A 18 -4.83 -31.55 7.43
C CYS A 18 -3.40 -31.04 7.70
N HIS A 19 -3.10 -30.65 8.94
CA HIS A 19 -1.79 -30.10 9.37
C HIS A 19 -1.30 -28.91 8.55
N LYS A 20 -2.19 -28.26 7.79
CA LYS A 20 -1.83 -27.06 7.04
C LYS A 20 -1.64 -25.89 8.00
N GLN A 21 -0.49 -25.25 7.90
CA GLN A 21 -0.13 -24.06 8.66
C GLN A 21 -0.52 -22.80 7.87
N THR A 22 -1.15 -21.85 8.54
CA THR A 22 -1.52 -20.54 7.97
C THR A 22 -1.25 -19.42 8.96
N SER A 23 -0.75 -18.28 8.50
CA SER A 23 -0.61 -17.10 9.36
C SER A 23 -1.91 -16.29 9.35
N VAL A 24 -2.16 -15.49 10.39
CA VAL A 24 -3.31 -14.54 10.41
C VAL A 24 -3.22 -13.52 9.28
N THR A 25 -2.00 -13.21 8.87
CA THR A 25 -1.71 -12.30 7.75
C THR A 25 -1.77 -12.99 6.39
N ALA A 26 -2.03 -14.30 6.34
CA ALA A 26 -2.11 -15.04 5.09
C ALA A 26 -3.21 -14.48 4.19
N ASP A 27 -2.98 -14.44 2.87
CA ASP A 27 -3.91 -13.88 1.88
C ASP A 27 -4.40 -12.44 2.12
N THR A 28 -3.71 -11.66 2.97
CA THR A 28 -3.99 -10.23 3.16
C THR A 28 -2.91 -9.35 2.53
N VAL A 29 -3.11 -8.03 2.54
CA VAL A 29 -2.07 -7.06 2.18
C VAL A 29 -0.79 -7.22 3.01
N PHE A 30 -0.90 -7.79 4.22
CA PHE A 30 0.19 -8.06 5.16
C PHE A 30 0.91 -9.39 4.89
N HIS A 31 0.48 -10.17 3.89
CA HIS A 31 1.05 -11.48 3.59
C HIS A 31 2.57 -11.40 3.37
N GLY A 32 3.29 -12.32 4.03
CA GLY A 32 4.74 -12.45 3.95
C GLY A 32 5.52 -11.26 4.51
N SER A 33 4.88 -10.34 5.24
CA SER A 33 5.56 -9.19 5.81
C SER A 33 6.32 -9.55 7.08
N ARG A 34 7.59 -9.13 7.17
CA ARG A 34 8.39 -9.14 8.40
C ARG A 34 8.32 -7.81 9.16
N ILE A 35 7.44 -6.90 8.71
CA ILE A 35 7.25 -5.58 9.31
C ILE A 35 6.14 -5.68 10.36
N PRO A 36 6.33 -5.16 11.57
CA PRO A 36 5.27 -5.13 12.59
C PRO A 36 3.99 -4.49 12.07
N LEU A 37 2.84 -5.08 12.39
CA LEU A 37 1.52 -4.58 11.96
C LEU A 37 1.25 -3.14 12.41
N ALA A 38 1.80 -2.71 13.55
CA ALA A 38 1.72 -1.31 13.98
C ALA A 38 2.26 -0.34 12.92
N LYS A 39 3.40 -0.66 12.28
CA LYS A 39 3.97 0.19 11.21
C LYS A 39 3.11 0.20 9.95
N TRP A 40 2.42 -0.91 9.67
CA TRP A 40 1.44 -0.97 8.59
C TRP A 40 0.23 -0.07 8.86
N PHE A 41 -0.31 -0.09 10.07
CA PHE A 41 -1.42 0.80 10.44
C PHE A 41 -1.02 2.27 10.38
N TRP A 42 0.19 2.62 10.83
CA TRP A 42 0.74 3.96 10.64
C TRP A 42 0.87 4.32 9.15
N ALA A 43 1.34 3.40 8.31
CA ALA A 43 1.43 3.66 6.87
C ALA A 43 0.05 3.91 6.23
N ILE A 44 -0.98 3.17 6.64
CA ILE A 44 -2.37 3.38 6.19
C ILE A 44 -2.87 4.74 6.66
N TYR A 45 -2.66 5.08 7.93
CA TYR A 45 -3.03 6.37 8.50
C TYR A 45 -2.39 7.54 7.72
N PHE A 46 -1.09 7.50 7.47
CA PHE A 46 -0.39 8.55 6.73
C PHE A 46 -0.79 8.62 5.26
N LEU A 47 -1.12 7.48 4.65
CA LEU A 47 -1.62 7.46 3.26
C LEU A 47 -2.99 8.13 3.14
N GLY A 48 -3.88 7.95 4.12
CA GLY A 48 -5.23 8.54 4.11
C GLY A 48 -5.31 9.97 4.66
N SER A 49 -4.35 10.38 5.50
CA SER A 49 -4.35 11.72 6.12
C SER A 49 -3.66 12.80 5.29
N ASP A 50 -2.82 12.41 4.32
CA ASP A 50 -2.14 13.36 3.44
C ASP A 50 -3.13 13.87 2.38
N LYS A 51 -3.16 15.19 2.15
CA LYS A 51 -4.04 15.81 1.14
C LYS A 51 -3.73 15.32 -0.28
N GLY A 52 -2.53 14.76 -0.50
CA GLY A 52 -2.14 14.08 -1.72
C GLY A 52 -1.54 12.70 -1.44
N SER A 53 -0.81 12.16 -2.42
CA SER A 53 -0.13 10.89 -2.21
C SER A 53 1.17 11.09 -1.42
N ILE A 54 1.33 10.40 -0.29
CA ILE A 54 2.61 10.43 0.44
C ILE A 54 3.75 9.81 -0.38
N SER A 55 4.92 10.45 -0.35
CA SER A 55 6.13 9.93 -1.00
C SER A 55 6.74 8.78 -0.20
N ALA A 56 7.34 7.80 -0.90
CA ALA A 56 7.99 6.66 -0.25
C ALA A 56 9.12 7.09 0.69
N LEU A 57 9.83 8.18 0.37
CA LEU A 57 10.89 8.74 1.20
C LEU A 57 10.36 9.40 2.48
N ARG A 58 9.21 10.08 2.40
CA ARG A 58 8.58 10.63 3.60
C ARG A 58 8.06 9.51 4.49
N LEU A 59 7.35 8.54 3.90
CA LEU A 59 6.86 7.38 4.64
C LEU A 59 8.00 6.61 5.32
N SER A 60 9.11 6.38 4.62
CA SER A 60 10.25 5.63 5.18
C SER A 60 10.81 6.27 6.45
N LYS A 61 10.79 7.60 6.53
CA LYS A 61 11.19 8.35 7.72
C LYS A 61 10.15 8.26 8.84
N LEU A 62 8.86 8.36 8.50
CA LEU A 62 7.77 8.34 9.50
C LEU A 62 7.60 6.99 10.20
N ILE A 63 7.74 5.88 9.48
CA ILE A 63 7.59 4.53 10.05
C ILE A 63 8.95 3.83 10.28
N GLU A 64 10.05 4.55 10.11
CA GLU A 64 11.42 4.08 10.35
C GLU A 64 11.71 2.74 9.66
N VAL A 65 11.58 2.73 8.33
CA VAL A 65 11.94 1.58 7.49
C VAL A 65 12.85 2.05 6.36
N ASN A 66 13.52 1.11 5.70
CA ASN A 66 14.25 1.47 4.50
C ASN A 66 13.29 1.95 3.39
N TRP A 67 13.80 2.79 2.49
CA TRP A 67 13.00 3.36 1.41
C TRP A 67 12.32 2.31 0.51
N ARG A 68 13.01 1.19 0.23
CA ARG A 68 12.48 0.11 -0.62
C ARG A 68 11.26 -0.56 0.02
N THR A 69 11.31 -0.79 1.32
CA THR A 69 10.20 -1.32 2.13
C THR A 69 9.03 -0.35 2.13
N ALA A 70 9.26 0.95 2.36
CA ALA A 70 8.20 1.95 2.30
C ALA A 70 7.54 2.01 0.92
N ARG A 71 8.34 1.92 -0.17
CA ARG A 71 7.83 1.85 -1.54
C ARG A 71 6.97 0.60 -1.77
N LEU A 72 7.41 -0.56 -1.28
CA LEU A 72 6.64 -1.81 -1.38
C LEU A 72 5.30 -1.73 -0.63
N ILE A 73 5.32 -1.18 0.59
CA ILE A 73 4.11 -0.93 1.40
C ILE A 73 3.13 -0.06 0.61
N LEU A 74 3.60 1.10 0.10
CA LEU A 74 2.76 2.00 -0.69
C LEU A 74 2.21 1.33 -1.95
N SER A 75 3.01 0.53 -2.63
CA SER A 75 2.57 -0.22 -3.81
C SER A 75 1.43 -1.16 -3.45
N LYS A 76 1.58 -1.97 -2.40
CA LYS A 76 0.54 -2.91 -1.94
C LYS A 76 -0.74 -2.19 -1.53
N LEU A 77 -0.62 -1.09 -0.76
CA LEU A 77 -1.79 -0.31 -0.33
C LEU A 77 -2.52 0.33 -1.50
N ARG A 78 -1.80 0.94 -2.45
CA ARG A 78 -2.41 1.54 -3.65
C ARG A 78 -3.07 0.50 -4.55
N THR A 79 -2.47 -0.68 -4.71
CA THR A 79 -3.13 -1.78 -5.43
C THR A 79 -4.41 -2.21 -4.75
N ALA A 80 -4.42 -2.33 -3.41
CA ALA A 80 -5.62 -2.67 -2.66
C ALA A 80 -6.72 -1.60 -2.79
N MET A 81 -6.34 -0.32 -2.72
CA MET A 81 -7.26 0.80 -2.97
C MET A 81 -7.81 0.75 -4.39
N GLY A 82 -6.96 0.60 -5.41
CA GLY A 82 -7.40 0.52 -6.81
C GLY A 82 -8.31 -0.68 -7.07
N HIS A 83 -8.08 -1.82 -6.42
CA HIS A 83 -8.99 -2.96 -6.49
C HIS A 83 -10.35 -2.62 -5.87
N ARG A 84 -10.37 -1.94 -4.72
CA ARG A 84 -11.61 -1.48 -4.10
C ARG A 84 -12.36 -0.49 -4.99
N ASP A 85 -11.66 0.50 -5.53
CA ASP A 85 -12.23 1.51 -6.43
C ASP A 85 -12.79 0.88 -7.71
N SER A 86 -12.15 -0.17 -8.24
CA SER A 86 -12.63 -0.88 -9.44
C SER A 86 -14.00 -1.54 -9.28
N LEU A 87 -14.44 -1.78 -8.04
CA LEU A 87 -15.78 -2.28 -7.76
C LEU A 87 -16.85 -1.19 -7.91
N TYR A 88 -16.45 0.07 -7.89
CA TYR A 88 -17.34 1.22 -8.02
C TYR A 88 -17.21 1.81 -9.42
N ARG A 89 -18.35 1.96 -10.10
CA ARG A 89 -18.42 2.67 -11.38
C ARG A 89 -19.09 4.01 -11.16
N LEU A 90 -18.34 5.10 -11.37
CA LEU A 90 -18.92 6.44 -11.41
C LEU A 90 -19.94 6.51 -12.56
N SER A 91 -21.09 7.15 -12.30
CA SER A 91 -22.18 7.30 -13.26
C SER A 91 -22.82 8.68 -13.12
N GLY A 92 -23.52 9.13 -14.16
CA GLY A 92 -24.07 10.49 -14.24
C GLY A 92 -23.05 11.50 -14.74
N LEU A 93 -23.25 12.77 -14.37
CA LEU A 93 -22.31 13.85 -14.70
C LEU A 93 -21.13 13.78 -13.73
N ILE A 94 -19.93 13.61 -14.29
CA ILE A 94 -18.68 13.47 -13.54
C ILE A 94 -17.86 14.74 -13.78
N GLU A 95 -17.57 15.45 -12.69
CA GLU A 95 -16.67 16.60 -12.68
C GLU A 95 -15.31 16.18 -12.10
N MET A 96 -14.22 16.65 -12.72
CA MET A 96 -12.85 16.35 -12.32
C MET A 96 -12.08 17.66 -12.18
N ASP A 97 -11.81 18.07 -10.94
CA ASP A 97 -11.32 19.43 -10.63
C ASP A 97 -9.80 19.66 -10.79
N ASP A 98 -9.02 18.66 -11.21
CA ASP A 98 -7.59 18.83 -11.48
C ASP A 98 -7.12 17.87 -12.57
N ALA A 99 -7.10 18.34 -13.83
CA ALA A 99 -6.56 17.60 -14.96
C ALA A 99 -5.32 18.31 -15.55
N PHE A 100 -4.13 17.99 -15.04
CA PHE A 100 -2.89 18.43 -15.70
C PHE A 100 -2.53 17.47 -16.84
N VAL A 101 -2.96 17.79 -18.05
CA VAL A 101 -2.53 17.10 -19.28
C VAL A 101 -1.33 17.85 -19.86
N GLY A 102 -0.12 17.46 -19.43
CA GLY A 102 1.12 18.05 -19.93
C GLY A 102 1.38 17.70 -21.41
N GLY A 103 1.48 18.71 -22.29
CA GLY A 103 1.97 18.54 -23.66
C GLY A 103 3.51 18.52 -23.72
N LYS A 104 4.09 17.78 -24.69
CA LYS A 104 5.54 17.83 -24.96
C LYS A 104 5.94 19.24 -25.42
N ARG A 105 6.48 20.06 -24.50
CA ARG A 105 7.16 21.31 -24.85
C ARG A 105 8.62 21.01 -25.17
N LYS A 106 9.10 21.44 -26.35
CA LYS A 106 10.54 21.50 -26.64
C LYS A 106 11.15 22.63 -25.79
N GLY A 107 11.65 22.32 -24.61
CA GLY A 107 12.40 23.28 -23.79
C GLY A 107 13.77 23.61 -24.40
N LYS A 108 14.29 24.82 -24.13
CA LYS A 108 15.72 25.12 -24.36
C LYS A 108 16.55 24.29 -23.39
N ARG A 109 17.56 23.59 -23.90
CA ARG A 109 18.51 22.80 -23.10
C ARG A 109 19.59 23.76 -22.55
N GLY A 110 19.72 23.86 -21.23
CA GLY A 110 20.74 24.69 -20.57
C GLY A 110 20.21 25.53 -19.41
N ARG A 111 21.08 26.38 -18.82
CA ARG A 111 20.69 27.31 -17.75
C ARG A 111 19.70 28.35 -18.29
N GLY A 112 18.59 28.56 -17.57
CA GLY A 112 17.53 29.51 -17.97
C GLY A 112 16.32 28.89 -18.67
N ALA A 113 16.14 27.57 -18.60
CA ALA A 113 14.89 26.95 -19.06
C ALA A 113 13.71 27.41 -18.19
N ALA A 114 12.72 28.06 -18.81
CA ALA A 114 11.42 28.24 -18.19
C ALA A 114 10.75 26.86 -18.08
N GLY A 115 10.41 26.45 -16.86
CA GLY A 115 9.59 25.27 -16.60
C GLY A 115 8.23 25.39 -17.28
#